data_AF-A0A1F5HRT1-F1
#
_entry.id   AF-A0A1F5HRT1-F1
#
_cell.length_a   1.000
_cell.length_b   1.000
_cell.length_c   1.000
_cell.angle_alpha   90.00
_cell.angle_beta   90.00
_cell.angle_gamma   90.00
#
_symmetry.space_group_name_H-M   'P 1'
#
loop_
_entity.id
_entity.type
_entity.pdbx_description
1 polymer ?
#
loop_
_entity_poly.entity_id
_entity_poly.type
_entity_poly.pdbx_seq_one_letter_code
_entity_poly.pdbx_strand_id
1 'polypeptide(L)'
;MARTISTVLIFAAAFGFVEAAVVVYLRHLLGIGFTPPHIDRSEILFLTPGVAFLEPQTAVKIIADTQILNIERMREAATLVMLATIGGLAGKKLLDKIAFFFLAFGIWDIFYYIFLKLTIGWPKTFADLDIFFLLPTPWVGPVLVPIAISLVLIIGSLLYLMRKQSRVKINSR
;
A
#
# COMPACT_ATOMS: atom_id res chain seq x y z
N MET A 1 -20.58 13.70 -2.05
CA MET A 1 -19.11 13.80 -2.21
C MET A 1 -18.42 13.74 -0.86
N ALA A 2 -18.68 14.66 0.09
CA ALA A 2 -18.11 14.57 1.44
C ALA A 2 -18.37 13.22 2.12
N ARG A 3 -19.64 12.77 2.16
CA ARG A 3 -19.99 11.41 2.67
C ARG A 3 -19.20 10.29 1.99
N THR A 4 -19.08 10.33 0.66
CA THR A 4 -18.33 9.33 -0.12
C THR A 4 -16.85 9.31 0.25
N ILE A 5 -16.22 10.48 0.36
CA ILE A 5 -14.83 10.61 0.80
C ILE A 5 -14.69 10.00 2.19
N SER A 6 -15.53 10.39 3.16
CA SER A 6 -15.48 9.83 4.50
C SER A 6 -15.64 8.30 4.52
N THR A 7 -16.56 7.74 3.72
CA THR A 7 -16.73 6.28 3.62
C THR A 7 -15.48 5.60 3.05
N VAL A 8 -14.86 6.17 2.02
CA VAL A 8 -13.61 5.63 1.45
C VAL A 8 -12.47 5.69 2.46
N LEU A 9 -12.35 6.79 3.21
CA LEU A 9 -11.33 6.94 4.26
C LEU A 9 -11.51 5.90 5.38
N ILE A 10 -12.73 5.72 5.87
CA ILE A 10 -13.03 4.74 6.92
C ILE A 10 -12.74 3.33 6.42
N PHE A 11 -13.18 2.98 5.21
CA PHE A 11 -12.89 1.68 4.61
C PHE A 11 -11.39 1.44 4.48
N ALA A 12 -10.65 2.38 3.89
CA ALA A 12 -9.23 2.22 3.63
C ALA A 12 -8.42 2.09 4.93
N ALA A 13 -8.74 2.90 5.94
CA ALA A 13 -8.12 2.81 7.26
C ALA A 13 -8.41 1.45 7.92
N ALA A 14 -9.67 1.02 7.98
CA ALA A 14 -10.03 -0.27 8.56
C ALA A 14 -9.38 -1.44 7.82
N PHE A 15 -9.32 -1.37 6.49
CA PHE A 15 -8.68 -2.39 5.68
C PHE A 15 -7.15 -2.41 5.87
N GLY A 16 -6.52 -1.25 6.13
CA GLY A 16 -5.11 -1.18 6.51
C GLY A 16 -4.79 -1.96 7.79
N PHE A 17 -5.74 -2.02 8.74
CA PHE A 17 -5.59 -2.86 9.94
C PHE A 17 -5.63 -4.35 9.62
N VAL A 18 -6.57 -4.78 8.76
CA VAL A 18 -6.68 -6.19 8.34
C VAL A 18 -5.37 -6.64 7.70
N GLU A 19 -4.81 -5.79 6.86
CA GLU A 19 -3.53 -6.02 6.19
C GLU A 19 -2.36 -6.10 7.17
N ALA A 20 -2.25 -5.15 8.08
CA ALA A 20 -1.24 -5.19 9.14
C ALA A 20 -1.37 -6.46 9.99
N ALA A 21 -2.59 -6.87 10.36
CA ALA A 21 -2.83 -8.07 11.15
C ALA A 21 -2.39 -9.35 10.41
N VAL A 22 -2.72 -9.48 9.12
CA VAL A 22 -2.28 -10.62 8.30
C VAL A 22 -0.76 -10.68 8.23
N VAL A 23 -0.09 -9.56 7.97
CA VAL A 23 1.38 -9.50 7.93
C VAL A 23 1.99 -9.88 9.29
N VAL A 24 1.40 -9.44 10.39
CA VAL A 24 1.85 -9.83 11.74
C VAL A 24 1.72 -11.33 11.98
N TYR A 25 0.57 -11.92 11.64
CA TYR A 25 0.35 -13.35 11.79
C TYR A 25 1.29 -14.17 10.91
N LEU A 26 1.43 -13.79 9.64
CA LEU A 26 2.30 -14.47 8.68
C LEU A 26 3.76 -14.45 9.18
N ARG A 27 4.27 -13.27 9.56
CA ARG A 27 5.66 -13.13 10.01
C ARG A 27 5.91 -13.92 11.31
N HIS A 28 4.93 -13.92 12.22
CA HIS A 28 5.00 -14.72 13.44
C HIS A 28 5.02 -16.23 13.15
N LEU A 29 4.14 -16.72 12.28
CA LEU A 29 4.04 -18.15 11.93
C LEU A 29 5.28 -18.67 11.19
N LEU A 30 5.88 -17.82 10.34
CA LEU A 30 7.08 -18.17 9.58
C LEU A 30 8.39 -17.97 10.37
N GLY A 31 8.33 -17.37 11.56
CA GLY A 31 9.52 -17.03 12.35
C GLY A 31 10.43 -15.99 11.66
N ILE A 32 9.89 -15.23 10.71
CA ILE A 32 10.63 -14.22 9.95
C ILE A 32 10.48 -12.84 10.60
N GLY A 33 11.59 -12.12 10.68
CA GLY A 33 11.61 -10.74 11.18
C GLY A 33 10.91 -9.76 10.22
N PHE A 34 10.73 -8.52 10.69
CA PHE A 34 10.10 -7.47 9.87
C PHE A 34 11.06 -6.75 8.92
N THR A 35 12.36 -6.92 9.16
CA THR A 35 13.42 -6.38 8.31
C THR A 35 13.85 -7.44 7.30
N PRO A 36 13.96 -7.09 6.00
CA PRO A 36 14.49 -7.99 4.99
C PRO A 36 15.87 -8.55 5.41
N PRO A 37 16.19 -9.81 5.07
CA PRO A 37 17.53 -10.35 5.21
C PRO A 37 18.53 -9.57 4.33
N HIS A 38 19.83 -9.82 4.51
CA HIS A 38 20.87 -9.12 3.76
C HIS A 38 20.66 -9.33 2.25
N ILE A 39 20.52 -8.23 1.51
CA ILE A 39 20.28 -8.23 0.06
C ILE A 39 21.62 -8.11 -0.64
N ASP A 40 21.98 -9.14 -1.40
CA ASP A 40 23.19 -9.10 -2.22
C ASP A 40 22.97 -8.25 -3.47
N ARG A 41 24.00 -7.53 -3.91
CA ARG A 41 23.91 -6.67 -5.11
C ARG A 41 23.54 -7.44 -6.38
N SER A 42 23.83 -8.73 -6.44
CA SER A 42 23.46 -9.61 -7.55
C SER A 42 21.96 -9.89 -7.65
N GLU A 43 21.19 -9.64 -6.58
CA GLU A 43 19.75 -9.91 -6.53
C GLU A 43 18.91 -8.70 -6.97
N ILE A 44 19.56 -7.57 -7.27
CA ILE A 44 18.89 -6.33 -7.67
C ILE A 44 18.73 -6.33 -9.19
N LEU A 45 17.48 -6.43 -9.66
CA LEU A 45 17.13 -6.28 -11.07
C LEU A 45 17.26 -4.83 -11.53
N PHE A 46 16.72 -3.90 -10.73
CA PHE A 46 16.67 -2.49 -11.06
C PHE A 46 16.70 -1.64 -9.80
N LEU A 47 17.39 -0.50 -9.85
CA LEU A 47 17.48 0.44 -8.74
C LEU A 47 16.96 1.80 -9.20
N THR A 48 15.98 2.30 -8.47
CA THR A 48 15.54 3.69 -8.54
C THR A 48 15.98 4.42 -7.27
N PRO A 49 15.95 5.77 -7.23
CA PRO A 49 16.25 6.51 -6.01
C PRO A 49 15.36 6.06 -4.84
N GLY A 50 15.90 5.24 -3.93
CA GLY A 50 15.22 4.74 -2.74
C GLY A 50 14.44 3.42 -2.90
N VAL A 51 14.33 2.82 -4.09
CA VAL A 51 13.65 1.52 -4.26
C VAL A 51 14.51 0.56 -5.09
N ALA A 52 14.78 -0.62 -4.51
CA ALA A 52 15.40 -1.75 -5.17
C ALA A 52 14.32 -2.75 -5.59
N PHE A 53 14.31 -3.08 -6.88
CA PHE A 53 13.50 -4.15 -7.45
C PHE A 53 14.35 -5.41 -7.47
N LEU A 54 13.89 -6.45 -6.80
CA LEU A 54 14.64 -7.69 -6.64
C LEU A 54 14.19 -8.76 -7.64
N GLU A 55 15.05 -9.75 -7.85
CA GLU A 55 14.68 -10.94 -8.61
C GLU A 55 13.52 -11.70 -7.94
N PRO A 56 12.59 -12.30 -8.71
CA PRO A 56 11.47 -13.07 -8.17
C PRO A 56 11.89 -14.24 -7.27
N GLN A 57 13.07 -14.82 -7.51
CA GLN A 57 13.65 -15.89 -6.68
C GLN A 57 14.09 -15.41 -5.29
N THR A 58 14.40 -14.13 -5.11
CA THR A 58 14.79 -13.57 -3.80
C THR A 58 13.61 -13.60 -2.82
N ALA A 59 12.38 -13.50 -3.33
CA ALA A 59 11.17 -13.68 -2.50
C ALA A 59 11.08 -15.08 -1.87
N VAL A 60 11.60 -16.11 -2.55
CA VAL A 60 11.63 -17.49 -2.05
C VAL A 60 12.67 -17.66 -0.93
N LYS A 61 13.73 -16.85 -0.92
CA LYS A 61 14.68 -16.81 0.22
C LYS A 61 14.06 -16.16 1.45
N ILE A 62 13.10 -15.26 1.25
CA ILE A 62 12.39 -14.54 2.33
C ILE A 62 11.26 -15.40 2.89
N ILE A 63 10.53 -16.10 2.02
CA ILE A 63 9.47 -17.04 2.37
C ILE A 63 9.87 -18.41 1.81
N ALA A 64 10.50 -19.22 2.64
CA ALA A 64 11.06 -20.53 2.26
C ALA A 64 10.00 -21.51 1.70
N ASP A 65 8.73 -21.27 2.03
CA ASP A 65 7.58 -22.04 1.53
C ASP A 65 6.99 -21.40 0.26
N THR A 66 7.13 -22.10 -0.86
CA THR A 66 6.64 -21.64 -2.18
C THR A 66 5.11 -21.56 -2.26
N GLN A 67 4.37 -22.36 -1.49
CA GLN A 67 2.91 -22.29 -1.44
C GLN A 67 2.48 -21.03 -0.70
N ILE A 68 3.10 -20.73 0.44
CA ILE A 68 2.81 -19.52 1.22
C ILE A 68 3.16 -18.26 0.43
N LEU A 69 4.29 -18.27 -0.28
CA LEU A 69 4.67 -17.15 -1.15
C LEU A 69 3.62 -16.86 -2.25
N ASN A 70 3.08 -17.90 -2.87
CA ASN A 70 2.04 -17.73 -3.89
C ASN A 70 0.73 -17.22 -3.29
N ILE A 71 0.37 -17.67 -2.08
CA ILE A 71 -0.78 -17.13 -1.34
C ILE A 71 -0.58 -15.64 -1.05
N GLU A 72 0.61 -15.22 -0.61
CA GLU A 72 0.89 -13.80 -0.36
C GLU A 72 0.78 -12.95 -1.63
N ARG A 73 1.31 -13.44 -2.77
CA ARG A 73 1.14 -12.77 -4.07
C ARG A 73 -0.33 -12.64 -4.45
N MET A 74 -1.12 -13.70 -4.27
CA MET A 74 -2.56 -13.66 -4.56
C MET A 74 -3.31 -12.73 -3.61
N ARG A 75 -2.91 -12.67 -2.34
CA ARG A 75 -3.47 -11.78 -1.34
C ARG A 75 -3.20 -10.32 -1.71
N GLU A 76 -1.96 -9.96 -2.04
CA GLU A 76 -1.62 -8.60 -2.51
C GLU A 76 -2.39 -8.21 -3.78
N ALA A 77 -2.54 -9.14 -4.74
CA ALA A 77 -3.38 -8.91 -5.91
C ALA A 77 -4.84 -8.64 -5.50
N ALA A 78 -5.38 -9.41 -4.56
CA ALA A 78 -6.73 -9.21 -4.04
C ALA A 78 -6.88 -7.84 -3.34
N THR A 79 -5.87 -7.38 -2.61
CA THR A 79 -5.81 -6.05 -1.97
C THR A 79 -5.92 -4.94 -3.01
N LEU A 80 -5.15 -5.02 -4.09
CA LEU A 80 -5.24 -4.08 -5.20
C LEU A 80 -6.63 -4.10 -5.87
N VAL A 81 -7.20 -5.29 -6.07
CA VAL A 81 -8.56 -5.44 -6.63
C VAL A 81 -9.60 -4.79 -5.71
N MET A 82 -9.57 -5.04 -4.40
CA MET A 82 -10.51 -4.47 -3.45
C MET A 82 -10.45 -2.93 -3.42
N LEU A 83 -9.24 -2.37 -3.39
CA LEU A 83 -9.03 -0.92 -3.46
C LEU A 83 -9.56 -0.35 -4.79
N ALA A 84 -9.28 -1.02 -5.91
CA ALA A 84 -9.78 -0.63 -7.23
C ALA A 84 -11.30 -0.70 -7.31
N THR A 85 -11.93 -1.70 -6.69
CA THR A 85 -13.39 -1.82 -6.61
C THR A 85 -13.99 -0.66 -5.83
N ILE A 86 -13.47 -0.31 -4.66
CA ILE A 86 -13.97 0.83 -3.88
C ILE A 86 -13.78 2.15 -4.63
N GLY A 87 -12.64 2.35 -5.29
CA GLY A 87 -12.44 3.50 -6.18
C GLY A 87 -13.46 3.54 -7.32
N GLY A 88 -13.70 2.39 -7.95
CA GLY A 88 -14.66 2.20 -9.03
C GLY A 88 -16.11 2.50 -8.63
N LEU A 89 -16.52 2.10 -7.43
CA LEU A 89 -17.86 2.33 -6.88
C LEU A 89 -18.04 3.79 -6.41
N ALA A 90 -17.00 4.43 -5.91
CA ALA A 90 -17.06 5.82 -5.43
C ALA A 90 -17.09 6.85 -6.58
N GLY A 91 -16.41 6.57 -7.70
CA GLY A 91 -16.25 7.49 -8.82
C GLY A 91 -17.32 7.38 -9.91
N LYS A 92 -17.82 8.53 -10.40
CA LYS A 92 -18.77 8.56 -11.54
C LYS A 92 -18.07 8.46 -12.90
N LYS A 93 -16.96 9.20 -13.07
CA LYS A 93 -16.12 9.19 -14.29
C LYS A 93 -14.82 8.44 -14.04
N LEU A 94 -14.13 7.99 -15.09
CA LEU A 94 -12.86 7.28 -14.98
C LEU A 94 -11.83 8.00 -14.08
N LEU A 95 -11.64 9.31 -14.29
CA LEU A 95 -10.73 10.11 -13.44
C LEU A 95 -11.17 10.19 -11.98
N ASP A 96 -12.48 10.16 -11.69
CA ASP A 96 -12.96 10.13 -10.31
C ASP A 96 -12.68 8.76 -9.68
N LYS A 97 -12.86 7.69 -10.46
CA LYS A 97 -12.57 6.32 -10.00
C LYS A 97 -11.09 6.16 -9.68
N ILE A 98 -10.21 6.68 -10.53
CA ILE A 98 -8.76 6.71 -10.32
C ILE A 98 -8.41 7.56 -9.10
N ALA A 99 -9.00 8.75 -8.94
CA ALA A 99 -8.76 9.59 -7.77
C ALA A 99 -9.22 8.92 -6.46
N PHE A 100 -10.38 8.26 -6.45
CA PHE A 100 -10.84 7.52 -5.27
C PHE A 100 -9.99 6.28 -5.00
N PHE A 101 -9.50 5.60 -6.04
CA PHE A 101 -8.54 4.50 -5.90
C PHE A 101 -7.26 4.98 -5.23
N PHE A 102 -6.64 6.05 -5.74
CA PHE A 102 -5.41 6.60 -5.15
C PHE A 102 -5.60 7.15 -3.74
N LEU A 103 -6.76 7.76 -3.46
CA LEU A 103 -7.12 8.15 -2.10
C LEU A 103 -7.21 6.94 -1.17
N ALA A 104 -7.90 5.88 -1.59
CA ALA A 104 -8.02 4.66 -0.80
C ALA A 104 -6.66 3.99 -0.60
N PHE A 105 -5.87 3.85 -1.67
CA PHE A 105 -4.54 3.24 -1.66
C PHE A 105 -3.59 3.96 -0.70
N GLY A 106 -3.47 5.29 -0.81
CA GLY A 106 -2.55 6.04 0.06
C GLY A 106 -2.96 6.02 1.54
N ILE A 107 -4.26 6.04 1.83
CA ILE A 107 -4.75 5.95 3.22
C ILE A 107 -4.52 4.56 3.78
N TRP A 108 -4.85 3.53 3.00
CA TRP A 108 -4.61 2.14 3.35
C TRP A 108 -3.14 1.89 3.72
N ASP A 109 -2.22 2.35 2.87
CA ASP A 109 -0.78 2.18 3.03
C ASP A 109 -0.22 2.90 4.27
N ILE A 110 -0.63 4.14 4.52
CA ILE A 110 -0.23 4.86 5.74
C ILE A 110 -0.77 4.17 7.00
N PHE A 111 -2.04 3.76 6.98
CA PHE A 111 -2.65 3.11 8.14
C PHE A 111 -2.06 1.74 8.42
N TYR A 112 -1.64 1.00 7.39
CA TYR A 112 -0.86 -0.22 7.54
C TYR A 112 0.37 0.01 8.44
N TYR A 113 1.20 1.02 8.14
CA TYR A 113 2.35 1.36 8.98
C TYR A 113 1.99 1.85 10.38
N ILE A 114 0.90 2.63 10.51
CA ILE A 114 0.41 3.08 11.82
C ILE A 114 0.04 1.87 12.69
N PHE A 115 -0.70 0.90 12.15
CA PHE A 115 -1.12 -0.27 12.92
C PHE A 115 0.04 -1.21 13.25
N LEU A 116 1.01 -1.38 12.35
CA LEU A 116 2.24 -2.08 12.71
C LEU A 116 2.97 -1.37 13.85
N LYS A 117 3.03 -0.02 13.82
CA LYS A 117 3.71 0.73 14.87
C LYS A 117 3.02 0.56 16.22
N LEU A 118 1.68 0.54 16.23
CA LEU A 118 0.88 0.40 17.44
C LEU A 118 0.88 -1.03 17.99
N THR A 119 0.90 -2.05 17.14
CA THR A 119 0.78 -3.45 17.57
C THR A 119 2.12 -4.08 17.95
N ILE A 120 3.17 -3.79 17.19
CA ILE A 120 4.49 -4.46 17.33
C ILE A 120 5.67 -3.48 17.42
N GLY A 121 5.42 -2.17 17.39
CA GLY A 121 6.46 -1.14 17.52
C GLY A 121 7.31 -0.90 16.25
N TRP A 122 7.01 -1.59 15.14
CA TRP A 122 7.70 -1.45 13.85
C TRP A 122 6.90 -0.55 12.90
N PRO A 123 7.52 0.33 12.09
CA PRO A 123 8.95 0.55 11.96
C PRO A 123 9.51 1.35 13.15
N LYS A 124 10.76 1.09 13.54
CA LYS A 124 11.48 1.88 14.56
C LYS A 124 11.86 3.24 14.00
N THR A 125 12.29 3.30 12.75
CA THR A 125 12.67 4.53 12.05
C THR A 125 12.10 4.56 10.62
N PHE A 126 11.99 5.74 10.02
CA PHE A 126 11.57 5.88 8.61
C PHE A 126 12.60 5.31 7.61
N ALA A 127 13.82 5.02 8.07
CA ALA A 127 14.88 4.41 7.26
C ALA A 127 14.87 2.88 7.32
N ASP A 128 14.02 2.27 8.16
CA ASP A 128 13.90 0.82 8.23
C ASP A 128 13.45 0.29 6.86
N LEU A 129 14.09 -0.79 6.41
CA LEU A 129 13.75 -1.42 5.15
C LEU A 129 12.45 -2.21 5.28
N ASP A 130 11.62 -2.11 4.25
CA ASP A 130 10.39 -2.87 4.10
C ASP A 130 10.25 -3.42 2.69
N ILE A 131 9.42 -4.47 2.57
CA ILE A 131 9.00 -5.05 1.31
C ILE A 131 7.62 -4.48 1.02
N PHE A 132 7.54 -3.56 0.06
CA PHE A 132 6.30 -2.82 -0.21
C PHE A 132 5.25 -3.70 -0.87
N PHE A 133 5.68 -4.46 -1.88
CA PHE A 133 4.85 -5.39 -2.65
C PHE A 133 5.75 -6.50 -3.22
N LEU A 134 5.19 -7.69 -3.43
CA LEU A 134 5.78 -8.83 -4.13
C LEU A 134 5.44 -8.87 -5.62
N LEU A 135 4.47 -8.06 -6.06
CA LEU A 135 4.00 -7.99 -7.45
C LEU A 135 4.52 -6.74 -8.19
N PRO A 136 4.83 -6.85 -9.50
CA PRO A 136 5.08 -8.08 -10.27
C PRO A 136 6.39 -8.79 -9.87
N THR A 137 7.30 -8.03 -9.26
CA THR A 137 8.52 -8.48 -8.60
C THR A 137 8.53 -7.92 -7.17
N PRO A 138 9.46 -8.32 -6.28
CA PRO A 138 9.58 -7.74 -4.94
C PRO A 138 10.20 -6.34 -4.96
N TRP A 139 9.58 -5.39 -4.24
CA TRP A 139 10.01 -4.00 -4.13
C TRP A 139 10.48 -3.77 -2.70
N VAL A 140 11.74 -3.41 -2.54
CA VAL A 140 12.33 -3.18 -1.21
C VAL A 140 12.91 -1.78 -1.13
N GLY A 141 12.68 -1.11 -0.02
CA GLY A 141 13.24 0.21 0.24
C GLY A 141 12.93 0.69 1.66
N PRO A 142 13.35 1.91 2.02
CA PRO A 142 13.03 2.48 3.32
C PRO A 142 11.55 2.85 3.39
N VAL A 143 10.93 2.67 4.55
CA VAL A 143 9.50 2.99 4.81
C VAL A 143 9.13 4.44 4.46
N LEU A 144 10.11 5.36 4.45
CA LEU A 144 9.90 6.73 4.00
C LEU A 144 9.32 6.81 2.57
N VAL A 145 9.71 5.90 1.67
CA VAL A 145 9.29 5.93 0.26
C VAL A 145 7.78 5.69 0.09
N PRO A 146 7.20 4.59 0.58
CA PRO A 146 5.76 4.36 0.45
C PRO A 146 4.94 5.45 1.15
N ILE A 147 5.38 5.92 2.33
CA ILE A 147 4.73 7.05 3.02
C ILE A 147 4.72 8.30 2.15
N ALA A 148 5.84 8.67 1.53
CA ALA A 148 5.94 9.84 0.67
C ALA A 148 5.04 9.72 -0.58
N ILE A 149 5.05 8.56 -1.23
CA ILE A 149 4.18 8.27 -2.38
C ILE A 149 2.71 8.38 -1.96
N SER A 150 2.33 7.77 -0.85
CA SER A 150 0.98 7.79 -0.31
C SER A 150 0.49 9.19 0.02
N LEU A 151 1.34 10.06 0.59
CA LEU A 151 1.00 11.46 0.81
C LEU A 151 0.72 12.22 -0.49
N VAL A 152 1.55 12.02 -1.52
CA VAL A 152 1.35 12.65 -2.84
C VAL A 152 0.03 12.19 -3.46
N LEU A 153 -0.27 10.89 -3.41
CA LEU A 153 -1.51 10.31 -3.93
C LEU A 153 -2.74 10.85 -3.20
N ILE A 154 -2.71 10.93 -1.86
CA ILE A 154 -3.81 11.48 -1.06
C ILE A 154 -4.04 12.95 -1.41
N ILE A 155 -2.99 13.77 -1.37
CA ILE A 155 -3.10 15.22 -1.61
C ILE A 155 -3.61 15.47 -3.03
N GLY A 156 -3.02 14.82 -4.04
CA GLY A 156 -3.44 14.95 -5.43
C GLY A 156 -4.91 14.56 -5.63
N SER A 157 -5.34 13.46 -5.02
CA SER A 157 -6.71 12.97 -5.11
C SER A 157 -7.72 13.91 -4.44
N LEU A 158 -7.41 14.41 -3.24
CA LEU A 158 -8.26 15.36 -2.52
C LEU A 158 -8.36 16.69 -3.28
N LEU A 159 -7.24 17.23 -3.78
CA LEU A 159 -7.24 18.46 -4.56
C LEU A 159 -8.10 18.34 -5.82
N TYR A 160 -7.99 17.23 -6.56
CA TYR A 160 -8.82 16.97 -7.74
C TYR A 160 -10.31 16.89 -7.39
N LEU A 161 -10.68 16.10 -6.37
CA LEU A 161 -12.07 15.90 -5.95
C LEU A 161 -12.71 17.18 -5.42
N MET A 162 -11.98 17.96 -4.62
CA MET A 162 -12.46 19.24 -4.07
C MET A 162 -12.66 20.30 -5.15
N ARG A 163 -11.71 20.44 -6.09
CA ARG A 163 -11.86 21.38 -7.23
C ARG A 163 -13.09 21.07 -8.08
N LYS A 164 -13.36 19.78 -8.30
CA LYS A 164 -14.55 19.34 -9.04
C LYS A 164 -15.83 19.68 -8.29
N GLN A 165 -15.87 19.49 -6.97
CA GLN A 165 -17.02 19.85 -6.14
C GLN A 165 -17.36 21.34 -6.24
N SER A 166 -16.35 22.20 -6.17
CA SER A 166 -16.52 23.65 -6.26
C SER A 166 -17.08 24.09 -7.62
N ARG A 167 -16.58 23.52 -8.74
CA ARG A 167 -17.10 23.82 -10.08
C ARG A 167 -18.58 23.43 -10.24
N VAL A 168 -19.00 22.29 -9.69
CA VAL A 168 -20.41 21.87 -9.74
C VAL A 168 -21.29 22.79 -8.91
N LYS A 169 -20.83 23.26 -7.75
CA LYS A 169 -21.58 24.23 -6.92
C LYS A 169 -21.72 25.61 -7.57
N ILE A 170 -20.71 26.06 -8.33
CA ILE A 170 -20.77 27.36 -9.03
C ILE A 170 -21.77 27.29 -10.19
N ASN A 171 -21.75 26.25 -11.02
CA ASN A 171 -22.64 26.10 -12.17
C ASN A 171 -24.11 25.76 -11.82
N SER A 172 -24.44 25.57 -10.54
CA SER A 172 -25.80 25.27 -10.07
C SER A 172 -26.46 26.43 -9.33
N ARG A 173 -25.78 27.58 -9.29
CA ARG A 173 -26.31 28.88 -8.85
C ARG A 173 -26.51 29.76 -10.08
#